data_AF-A0A523Y6N0-F1
#
_entry.id   AF-A0A523Y6N0-F1
#
_cell.length_a   1.000
_cell.length_b   1.000
_cell.length_c   1.000
_cell.angle_alpha   90.00
_cell.angle_beta   90.00
_cell.angle_gamma   90.00
#
_symmetry.space_group_name_H-M   'P 1'
#
loop_
_entity.id
_entity.type
_entity.pdbx_description
1 polymer ?
#
loop_
_entity_poly.entity_id
_entity_poly.type
_entity_poly.pdbx_seq_one_letter_code
_entity_poly.pdbx_strand_id
1 'polypeptide(L)' 'MIGVICFSTILFSAPIKPIPNEIKVDAKKVQLGKKLFSDPILSKDGAISCATCHDLQNGGDDGLKFSFGIGGQG' A
#
# COMPACT_ATOMS: atom_id res chain seq x y z
N MET A 1 26.83 43.29 -11.17
CA MET A 1 27.39 43.21 -9.81
C MET A 1 26.58 42.16 -9.05
N ILE A 2 27.12 40.94 -8.90
CA ILE A 2 26.64 39.81 -8.08
C ILE A 2 25.23 39.32 -8.44
N GLY A 3 24.99 38.12 -8.96
CA GLY A 3 25.82 36.93 -9.08
C GLY A 3 24.83 35.82 -9.38
N VAL A 4 24.92 35.31 -10.60
CA VAL A 4 24.26 34.07 -11.02
C VAL A 4 24.80 32.96 -10.13
N ILE A 5 24.13 32.66 -9.02
CA ILE A 5 24.33 31.41 -8.31
C ILE A 5 23.19 30.51 -8.74
N CYS A 6 23.48 29.82 -9.84
CA CYS A 6 22.97 28.52 -10.18
C CYS A 6 22.56 27.78 -8.89
N PHE A 7 21.26 27.57 -8.68
CA PHE A 7 20.74 26.58 -7.74
C PHE A 7 21.05 25.20 -8.32
N SER A 8 22.35 24.95 -8.49
CA SER A 8 22.93 23.75 -9.06
C SER A 8 22.69 22.67 -8.02
N THR A 9 21.68 21.83 -8.29
CA THR A 9 21.77 20.39 -8.09
C THR A 9 22.76 19.95 -7.01
N ILE A 10 22.49 20.28 -5.74
CA ILE A 10 23.01 19.45 -4.67
C ILE A 10 22.11 18.22 -4.70
N LEU A 11 22.57 17.22 -5.44
CA LEU A 11 22.17 15.83 -5.31
C LEU A 11 22.39 15.43 -3.85
N PHE A 12 21.44 15.75 -2.99
CA PHE A 12 21.28 15.06 -1.71
C PHE A 12 20.91 13.62 -2.06
N SER A 13 21.91 12.78 -2.27
CA SER A 13 21.76 11.33 -2.29
C SER A 13 21.54 10.85 -0.86
N ALA A 14 20.43 11.27 -0.25
CA ALA A 14 20.00 10.75 1.03
C ALA A 14 19.70 9.24 0.88
N PRO A 15 19.98 8.42 1.91
CA PRO A 15 19.71 6.97 1.86
C PRO A 15 18.20 6.67 1.74
N ILE A 16 17.35 7.66 2.04
CA ILE A 16 15.90 7.59 1.89
C ILE A 16 15.42 8.68 0.94
N LYS A 17 14.42 8.34 0.14
CA LYS A 17 13.72 9.28 -0.75
C LYS A 17 12.28 9.46 -0.25
N PRO A 18 11.69 10.65 -0.44
CA PRO A 18 10.28 10.85 -0.15
C PRO A 18 9.39 9.90 -0.95
N ILE A 19 8.26 9.50 -0.37
CA ILE A 19 7.22 8.78 -1.09
C ILE A 19 6.59 9.74 -2.11
N PRO A 20 6.44 9.35 -3.39
CA PRO A 20 5.73 10.17 -4.37
C PRO A 20 4.27 10.39 -3.95
N ASN A 21 3.77 11.62 -4.10
CA ASN A 21 2.37 11.94 -3.79
C ASN A 21 1.38 11.28 -4.75
N GLU A 22 1.82 10.97 -5.98
CA GLU A 22 0.97 10.39 -7.01
C GLU A 22 1.74 9.31 -7.78
N ILE A 23 1.01 8.27 -8.17
CA ILE A 23 1.48 7.21 -9.06
C ILE A 23 0.46 7.11 -10.18
N LYS A 24 0.93 7.13 -11.43
CA LYS A 24 0.04 6.99 -12.59
C LYS A 24 -0.51 5.57 -12.63
N VAL A 25 -1.82 5.44 -12.43
CA VAL A 25 -2.56 4.17 -12.41
C VAL A 25 -3.85 4.28 -13.21
N ASP A 26 -4.40 3.14 -13.63
CA ASP A 26 -5.74 3.08 -14.21
C ASP A 26 -6.80 3.10 -13.10
N ALA A 27 -7.61 4.16 -13.07
CA ALA A 27 -8.66 4.34 -12.07
C ALA A 27 -9.70 3.21 -12.07
N LYS A 28 -10.02 2.60 -13.23
CA LYS A 28 -10.95 1.47 -13.30
C LYS A 28 -10.35 0.23 -12.62
N LYS A 29 -9.06 -0.01 -12.82
CA LYS A 29 -8.33 -1.09 -12.16
C LYS A 29 -8.25 -0.87 -10.65
N VAL A 30 -8.04 0.36 -10.20
CA VAL A 30 -8.03 0.71 -8.76
C VAL A 30 -9.40 0.44 -8.13
N GLN A 31 -10.50 0.86 -8.76
CA GLN A 31 -11.84 0.59 -8.24
C GLN A 31 -12.16 -0.89 -8.17
N LEU A 32 -11.80 -1.66 -9.20
CA LEU A 32 -11.96 -3.11 -9.19
C LEU A 32 -11.13 -3.75 -8.07
N GLY A 33 -9.86 -3.36 -7.96
CA GLY A 33 -8.96 -3.85 -6.90
C GLY A 33 -9.49 -3.55 -5.50
N LYS A 34 -10.00 -2.34 -5.27
CA LYS A 34 -10.63 -1.97 -3.98
C LYS A 34 -11.81 -2.88 -3.63
N LYS A 35 -12.65 -3.23 -4.61
CA LYS A 35 -13.76 -4.17 -4.38
C LYS A 35 -13.22 -5.55 -4.01
N LEU A 36 -12.31 -6.09 -4.81
CA LEU A 36 -11.73 -7.41 -4.61
C LEU A 36 -10.94 -7.54 -3.30
N PHE A 37 -10.29 -6.48 -2.85
CA PHE A 37 -9.52 -6.47 -1.60
C PHE A 37 -10.39 -6.78 -0.37
N SER A 38 -11.65 -6.33 -0.38
CA SER A 38 -12.61 -6.54 0.70
C SER A 38 -13.60 -7.67 0.41
N ASP A 39 -13.52 -8.31 -0.76
CA ASP A 39 -14.46 -9.35 -1.18
C ASP A 39 -13.85 -10.74 -0.86
N PRO A 40 -14.53 -11.58 -0.07
CA PRO A 40 -14.03 -12.90 0.24
C PRO A 40 -14.23 -13.92 -0.89
N ILE A 41 -14.79 -13.52 -2.05
CA ILE A 41 -14.97 -14.39 -3.21
C ILE A 41 -13.67 -15.10 -3.67
N LEU A 42 -12.51 -14.55 -3.31
CA LEU A 42 -11.21 -15.12 -3.63
C LEU A 42 -10.74 -16.19 -2.62
N SER A 43 -11.37 -16.33 -1.44
CA SER A 43 -11.06 -17.44 -0.54
C SER A 43 -11.79 -18.71 -0.95
N LYS A 44 -11.18 -19.86 -0.63
CA LYS A 44 -11.71 -21.17 -1.00
C LYS A 44 -13.13 -21.42 -0.45
N ASP A 45 -13.45 -20.86 0.69
CA ASP A 45 -14.70 -21.07 1.44
C ASP A 45 -15.57 -19.81 1.55
N GLY A 46 -15.16 -18.69 0.95
CA GLY A 46 -15.84 -17.40 1.06
C GLY A 46 -15.78 -16.72 2.43
N ALA A 47 -14.91 -17.16 3.35
CA ALA A 47 -14.81 -16.61 4.71
C ALA A 47 -13.81 -15.46 4.88
N ILE A 48 -12.80 -15.32 4.01
CA ILE A 48 -11.64 -14.42 4.23
C ILE A 48 -11.38 -13.56 3.00
N SER A 49 -11.05 -12.29 3.20
CA SER A 49 -10.57 -11.39 2.16
C SER A 49 -9.18 -10.86 2.51
N CYS A 50 -8.56 -10.08 1.63
CA CYS A 50 -7.31 -9.39 1.98
C CYS A 50 -7.51 -8.46 3.19
N ALA A 51 -8.66 -7.78 3.26
CA ALA A 51 -9.02 -6.87 4.34
C ALA A 51 -9.23 -7.57 5.70
N THR A 52 -9.34 -8.90 5.74
CA THR A 52 -9.45 -9.65 7.00
C THR A 52 -8.17 -9.54 7.83
N CYS A 53 -7.00 -9.56 7.17
CA CYS A 53 -5.70 -9.49 7.84
C CYS A 53 -4.97 -8.16 7.58
N HIS A 54 -5.35 -7.43 6.53
CA HIS A 54 -4.74 -6.14 6.18
C HIS A 54 -5.73 -5.00 6.43
N ASP A 55 -5.92 -4.64 7.69
CA ASP A 55 -6.82 -3.55 8.07
C ASP A 55 -6.20 -2.18 7.75
N LEU A 56 -6.60 -1.61 6.63
CA LEU A 56 -6.11 -0.31 6.17
C LEU A 56 -6.48 0.85 7.10
N GLN A 57 -7.45 0.68 8.00
CA GLN A 57 -7.79 1.67 9.02
C GLN A 57 -6.82 1.64 10.20
N ASN A 58 -6.10 0.52 10.38
CA ASN A 58 -5.19 0.26 11.48
C ASN A 58 -3.76 -0.06 11.00
N GLY A 59 -3.29 0.65 9.97
CA GLY A 59 -1.90 0.55 9.52
C GLY A 59 -1.64 -0.55 8.48
N GLY A 60 -2.65 -1.34 8.12
CA GLY A 60 -2.58 -2.34 7.04
C GLY A 60 -2.16 -3.73 7.48
N ASP A 61 -2.17 -4.01 8.78
CA ASP A 61 -2.01 -5.35 9.37
C ASP A 61 -3.10 -5.61 10.42
N ASP A 62 -3.14 -6.83 10.96
CA ASP A 62 -4.11 -7.27 11.97
C ASP A 62 -3.56 -7.19 13.41
N GLY A 63 -2.34 -6.67 13.58
CA GLY A 63 -1.66 -6.57 14.87
C GLY A 63 -1.26 -7.90 15.51
N LEU A 64 -1.38 -9.02 14.80
CA LEU A 64 -1.04 -10.35 15.33
C LEU A 64 0.37 -10.77 14.93
N LYS A 65 0.96 -11.71 15.71
CA LYS A 65 2.24 -12.33 15.34
C LYS A 65 2.11 -13.16 14.07
N PHE A 66 0.98 -13.85 13.92
CA PHE A 66 0.58 -14.62 12.74
C PHE A 66 -0.91 -14.40 12.51
N SER A 67 -1.28 -14.15 11.26
CA SER A 67 -2.68 -14.00 10.86
C SER A 67 -3.39 -15.34 10.81
N PHE A 68 -4.70 -15.36 11.05
CA PHE A 68 -5.52 -16.56 10.89
C PHE A 68 -6.10 -16.65 9.49
N GLY A 69 -5.77 -17.74 8.79
CA GLY A 69 -6.38 -18.14 7.53
C GLY A 69 -7.63 -19.03 7.72
N ILE A 70 -8.00 -19.72 6.65
CA ILE A 70 -9.23 -20.52 6.56
C ILE A 70 -9.26 -21.57 7.69
N GLY A 71 -10.38 -21.64 8.42
CA GLY A 71 -10.53 -22.57 9.54
C GLY A 71 -9.63 -22.25 10.75
N GLY A 72 -9.13 -21.01 10.87
CA GLY A 72 -8.24 -20.59 11.96
C GLY A 72 -6.79 -21.05 11.79
N GLN A 73 -6.40 -21.47 10.60
CA GLN A 73 -5.04 -21.95 10.32
C GLN A 73 -4.12 -20.79 9.91
N GLY A 74 -2.99 -20.65 10.59
CA GLY A 74 -1.98 -19.62 10.32
C GLY A 74 -0.70 -19.88 11.08
#